data_AF-A0A2A6FAI4-F1
#
_entry.id   AF-A0A2A6FAI4-F1
#
_cell.length_a   1.000
_cell.length_b   1.000
_cell.length_c   1.000
_cell.angle_alpha   90.00
_cell.angle_beta   90.00
_cell.angle_gamma   90.00
#
_symmetry.space_group_name_H-M   'P 1'
#
loop_
_entity.id
_entity.type
_entity.pdbx_description
1 polymer ?
#
loop_
_entity_poly.entity_id
_entity_poly.type
_entity_poly.pdbx_seq_one_letter_code
_entity_poly.pdbx_strand_id
1 'polypeptide(L)'
;MWQRTVMVAALALLCAGCMTAQDRRAADEAKCRSYGFTRKNDAFAECLQRIDLDRRAELRSASAFDPWERPVIYRPIIIRPRPK
;
A
#
# COMPACT_ATOMS: atom_id res chain seq x y z
N MET A 1 -23.31 27.46 -14.09
CA MET A 1 -23.59 26.00 -14.02
C MET A 1 -22.33 25.15 -14.00
N TRP A 2 -21.34 25.43 -14.86
CA TRP A 2 -20.11 24.62 -14.98
C TRP A 2 -19.28 24.48 -13.68
N GLN A 3 -19.18 25.55 -12.87
CA GLN A 3 -18.43 25.47 -11.61
C GLN A 3 -19.06 24.49 -10.59
N ARG A 4 -20.40 24.38 -10.57
CA ARG A 4 -21.10 23.44 -9.69
C ARG A 4 -20.88 21.99 -10.13
N THR A 5 -20.87 21.73 -11.44
CA THR A 5 -20.60 20.38 -11.96
C THR A 5 -19.14 19.95 -11.72
N VAL A 6 -18.17 20.87 -11.84
CA VAL A 6 -16.76 20.60 -11.54
C VAL A 6 -16.55 20.30 -10.06
N MET A 7 -17.16 21.08 -9.17
CA MET A 7 -17.10 20.85 -7.72
C MET A 7 -17.68 19.50 -7.33
N VAL A 8 -18.84 19.12 -7.88
CA VAL A 8 -19.46 17.81 -7.60
C VAL A 8 -18.62 16.66 -8.14
N ALA A 9 -18.03 16.79 -9.34
CA ALA A 9 -17.16 15.78 -9.91
C ALA A 9 -15.86 15.59 -9.09
N ALA A 10 -15.25 16.69 -8.63
CA ALA A 10 -14.06 16.64 -7.77
C ALA A 10 -14.35 15.96 -6.43
N LEU A 11 -15.51 16.24 -5.84
CA LEU A 11 -15.93 15.62 -4.57
C LEU A 11 -16.19 14.12 -4.73
N ALA A 12 -16.80 13.70 -5.84
CA ALA A 12 -17.02 12.29 -6.15
C ALA A 12 -15.70 11.52 -6.35
N LEU A 13 -14.71 12.13 -7.00
CA LEU A 13 -13.36 11.56 -7.17
C LEU A 13 -12.64 11.35 -5.83
N LEU A 14 -12.77 12.31 -4.91
CA LEU A 14 -12.19 12.18 -3.56
C LEU A 14 -12.83 11.04 -2.77
N CYS A 15 -14.14 10.84 -2.88
CA CYS A 15 -14.84 9.74 -2.21
C CYS A 15 -14.55 8.36 -2.82
N ALA A 16 -14.22 8.28 -4.11
CA ALA A 16 -13.93 7.02 -4.79
C ALA A 16 -12.65 6.31 -4.26
N GLY A 17 -11.77 7.02 -3.55
CA GLY A 17 -10.58 6.44 -2.91
C GLY A 17 -10.84 5.72 -1.59
N CYS A 18 -12.01 5.92 -0.97
CA CYS A 18 -12.35 5.31 0.32
C CYS A 18 -12.90 3.89 0.15
N MET A 19 -12.01 2.93 -0.08
CA MET A 19 -12.37 1.51 -0.07
C MET A 19 -12.26 0.96 1.36
N THR A 20 -13.33 0.32 1.86
CA THR A 20 -13.29 -0.28 3.20
C THR A 20 -12.40 -1.53 3.22
N ALA A 21 -11.92 -1.91 4.42
CA ALA A 21 -11.15 -3.13 4.58
C ALA A 21 -11.95 -4.40 4.22
N GLN A 22 -13.27 -4.38 4.46
CA GLN A 22 -14.19 -5.47 4.11
C GLN A 22 -14.33 -5.60 2.59
N ASP A 23 -14.57 -4.48 1.88
CA ASP A 23 -14.68 -4.47 0.42
C ASP A 23 -13.38 -4.94 -0.23
N ARG A 24 -12.23 -4.56 0.35
CA ARG A 24 -10.91 -5.05 -0.10
C ARG A 24 -10.82 -6.56 0.01
N ARG A 25 -11.21 -7.11 1.16
CA ARG A 25 -11.18 -8.55 1.37
C ARG A 25 -12.08 -9.28 0.37
N ALA A 26 -13.29 -8.77 0.14
CA ALA A 26 -14.22 -9.36 -0.82
C ALA A 26 -13.68 -9.33 -2.26
N ALA A 27 -13.03 -8.24 -2.67
CA ALA A 27 -12.40 -8.11 -3.98
C ALA A 27 -11.21 -9.08 -4.16
N ASP A 28 -10.35 -9.20 -3.15
CA ASP A 28 -9.22 -10.13 -3.17
C ASP A 28 -9.72 -11.60 -3.24
N GLU A 29 -10.76 -11.94 -2.48
CA GLU A 29 -11.39 -13.26 -2.54
C GLU A 29 -12.06 -13.55 -3.89
N ALA A 30 -12.71 -12.55 -4.50
CA ALA A 30 -13.27 -12.67 -5.85
C ALA A 30 -12.17 -12.93 -6.88
N LYS A 31 -11.02 -12.25 -6.76
CA LYS A 31 -9.88 -12.42 -7.65
C LYS A 31 -9.26 -13.80 -7.53
N CYS A 32 -9.02 -14.30 -6.32
CA CYS A 32 -8.53 -15.67 -6.14
C CYS A 32 -9.53 -16.72 -6.66
N ARG A 33 -10.84 -16.49 -6.51
CA ARG A 33 -11.86 -17.37 -7.11
C ARG A 33 -11.82 -17.34 -8.65
N SER A 34 -11.57 -16.18 -9.27
CA SER A 34 -11.47 -16.09 -10.73
C SER A 34 -10.27 -16.84 -11.32
N TYR A 35 -9.22 -17.08 -10.52
CA TYR A 35 -8.10 -17.92 -10.91
C TYR A 35 -8.38 -19.42 -10.76
N GLY A 36 -9.52 -19.80 -10.17
CA GLY A 36 -9.92 -21.19 -9.96
C GLY A 36 -9.60 -21.76 -8.58
N PHE A 37 -9.13 -20.95 -7.64
CA PHE A 37 -8.87 -21.42 -6.28
C PHE A 37 -10.17 -21.63 -5.49
N THR A 38 -10.29 -22.79 -4.83
CA THR A 38 -11.38 -23.08 -3.89
C THR A 38 -11.09 -22.49 -2.51
N ARG A 39 -12.13 -22.11 -1.75
CA ARG A 39 -11.95 -21.51 -0.41
C ARG A 39 -11.44 -22.54 0.61
N LYS A 40 -10.83 -22.05 1.69
CA LYS A 40 -10.37 -22.84 2.86
C LYS A 40 -9.30 -23.88 2.51
N ASN A 41 -8.35 -23.53 1.66
CA ASN A 41 -7.16 -24.33 1.40
C ASN A 41 -5.91 -23.44 1.41
N ASP A 42 -4.74 -24.08 1.42
CA ASP A 42 -3.45 -23.37 1.49
C ASP A 42 -3.17 -22.57 0.21
N ALA A 43 -3.54 -23.08 -0.95
CA ALA A 43 -3.36 -22.39 -2.24
C ALA A 43 -4.15 -21.06 -2.32
N PHE A 44 -5.33 -21.01 -1.72
CA PHE A 44 -6.17 -19.82 -1.63
C PHE A 44 -5.59 -18.82 -0.63
N ALA A 45 -5.05 -19.31 0.50
CA ALA A 45 -4.34 -18.47 1.46
C ALA A 45 -3.07 -17.86 0.83
N GLU A 46 -2.32 -18.65 0.06
CA GLU A 46 -1.15 -18.19 -0.69
C GLU A 46 -1.53 -17.14 -1.74
N CYS A 47 -2.59 -17.36 -2.53
CA CYS A 47 -3.10 -16.37 -3.48
C CYS A 47 -3.39 -15.02 -2.80
N LEU A 48 -4.12 -15.04 -1.67
CA LEU A 48 -4.43 -13.83 -0.91
C LEU A 48 -3.16 -13.18 -0.33
N GLN A 49 -2.23 -13.98 0.19
CA GLN A 49 -0.96 -13.48 0.70
C GLN A 49 -0.15 -12.79 -0.40
N ARG A 50 -0.12 -13.36 -1.61
CA ARG A 50 0.62 -12.80 -2.74
C ARG A 50 0.06 -11.45 -3.17
N ILE A 51 -1.26 -11.30 -3.19
CA ILE A 51 -1.93 -10.02 -3.47
C ILE A 51 -1.56 -8.97 -2.39
N ASP A 52 -1.54 -9.35 -1.12
CA ASP A 52 -1.14 -8.42 -0.05
C ASP A 52 0.33 -7.99 -0.16
N LEU A 53 1.22 -8.93 -0.48
CA LEU A 53 2.64 -8.66 -0.65
C LEU A 53 2.91 -7.73 -1.84
N ASP A 54 2.25 -7.96 -2.97
CA ASP A 54 2.33 -7.12 -4.17
C ASP A 54 1.88 -5.68 -3.87
N ARG A 55 0.74 -5.53 -3.20
CA ARG A 55 0.25 -4.23 -2.75
C ARG A 55 1.24 -3.53 -1.81
N ARG A 56 1.85 -4.25 -0.86
CA ARG A 56 2.89 -3.69 0.00
C ARG A 56 4.14 -3.30 -0.78
N ALA A 57 4.49 -4.04 -1.82
CA ALA A 57 5.61 -3.69 -2.70
C ALA A 57 5.34 -2.36 -3.40
N GLU A 58 4.12 -2.17 -3.91
CA GLU A 58 3.70 -0.92 -4.54
C GLU A 58 3.69 0.27 -3.56
N LEU A 59 3.29 0.05 -2.31
CA LEU A 59 3.38 1.11 -1.30
C LEU A 59 4.82 1.49 -0.99
N ARG A 60 5.74 0.51 -0.97
CA ARG A 60 7.17 0.78 -0.77
C ARG A 60 7.77 1.52 -1.97
N SER A 61 7.41 1.14 -3.19
CA SER A 61 7.86 1.82 -4.42
C SER A 61 7.31 3.24 -4.50
N ALA A 62 6.05 3.47 -4.14
CA ALA A 62 5.46 4.80 -4.06
C ALA A 62 6.13 5.68 -2.97
N SER A 63 6.58 5.06 -1.87
CA SER A 63 7.37 5.73 -0.83
C SER A 63 8.86 5.81 -1.15
N ALA A 64 9.30 5.48 -2.38
CA ALA A 64 10.69 5.59 -2.80
C ALA A 64 11.08 7.07 -2.84
N PHE A 65 11.42 7.54 -1.66
CA PHE A 65 12.24 8.69 -1.33
C PHE A 65 13.25 8.96 -2.44
N ASP A 66 13.19 10.15 -3.03
CA ASP A 66 14.17 10.55 -4.04
C ASP A 66 15.58 10.44 -3.43
N PRO A 67 16.48 9.62 -4.00
CA PRO A 67 17.85 9.51 -3.53
C PRO A 67 18.61 10.84 -3.45
N TRP A 68 18.17 11.86 -4.18
CA TRP A 68 18.76 13.21 -4.17
C TRP A 68 18.16 14.14 -3.11
N GLU A 69 16.97 13.86 -2.57
CA GLU A 69 16.31 14.66 -1.51
C GLU A 69 16.51 14.09 -0.10
N ARG A 70 17.46 13.17 0.06
CA ARG A 70 17.72 12.55 1.37
C ARG A 70 18.23 13.61 2.36
N PRO A 71 17.52 13.89 3.48
CA PRO A 71 18.07 14.68 4.55
C PRO A 71 19.25 13.93 5.13
N VAL A 72 20.38 14.61 5.28
CA VAL A 72 21.55 14.07 5.98
C VAL A 72 21.18 13.91 7.45
N ILE A 73 20.83 12.69 7.86
CA ILE A 73 20.55 12.37 9.26
C ILE A 73 21.91 12.26 9.96
N TYR A 74 22.34 13.31 10.64
CA TYR A 74 23.54 13.27 11.48
C TYR A 74 23.34 12.26 12.61
N ARG A 75 24.17 11.21 12.61
CA ARG A 75 24.12 10.14 13.61
C ARG A 75 25.52 9.96 14.22
N PRO A 76 25.82 10.61 15.35
CA PRO A 76 27.15 10.55 15.94
C PRO A 76 27.44 9.14 16.47
N ILE A 77 28.66 8.66 16.20
CA ILE A 77 29.20 7.44 16.80
C ILE A 77 29.98 7.86 18.05
N ILE A 78 29.50 7.49 19.24
CA ILE A 78 30.19 7.77 20.49
C ILE A 78 31.28 6.73 20.69
N ILE A 79 32.54 7.11 20.48
CA ILE A 79 33.70 6.26 20.73
C ILE A 79 34.13 6.43 22.19
N ARG A 80 34.14 5.34 22.97
CA ARG A 80 34.70 5.37 24.33
C ARG A 80 36.24 5.32 24.26
N PRO A 81 36.96 6.18 25.02
CA PRO A 81 38.42 6.14 25.05
C PRO A 81 38.91 4.82 25.64
N ARG A 82 40.03 4.28 25.11
CA ARG A 82 40.68 3.10 25.69
C ARG A 82 41.32 3.47 27.04
N PRO A 83 41.15 2.65 28.09
CA PRO A 83 41.84 2.88 29.37
C PRO A 83 43.35 2.72 29.19
N LYS A 84 44.12 3.56 29.90
CA LYS A 84 45.59 3.49 29.99
C LYS A 84 46.03 2.39 30.93
#